data_AF-A0A3B9VTR3-F1
#
_entry.id   AF-A0A3B9VTR3-F1
#
_cell.length_a   1.000
_cell.length_b   1.000
_cell.length_c   1.000
_cell.angle_alpha   90.00
_cell.angle_beta   90.00
_cell.angle_gamma   90.00
#
_symmetry.space_group_name_H-M   'P 1'
#
loop_
_entity.id
_entity.type
_entity.pdbx_description
1 polymer ?
#
loop_
_entity_poly.entity_id
_entity_poly.type
_entity_poly.pdbx_seq_one_letter_code
_entity_poly.pdbx_strand_id
1 'polypeptide(L)'
;GIEKTIRWNLDHQPWVRSVTSGDYQRYYLVDGKKIHHIIDPDTLYPADYYQSVTVITENSGEADLLSTWLFTLPLEESKKAAQKSGAQVLWVLQDDTVVYTDGYLAYSKNYGGAALN
;
A
#
# COMPACT_ATOMS: atom_id res chain seq x y z
N GLY A 1 -20.47 16.80 18.77
CA GLY A 1 -20.39 15.34 18.60
C GLY A 1 -19.29 15.00 17.61
N ILE A 2 -19.55 15.20 16.32
CA ILE A 2 -18.64 14.85 15.22
C ILE A 2 -17.27 15.55 15.30
N GLU A 3 -17.22 16.84 15.65
CA GLU A 3 -15.95 17.59 15.73
C GLU A 3 -15.02 17.06 16.84
N LYS A 4 -15.59 16.68 18.00
CA LYS A 4 -14.81 16.05 19.09
C LYS A 4 -14.29 14.68 18.68
N THR A 5 -15.07 13.91 17.93
CA THR A 5 -14.64 12.62 17.38
C THR A 5 -13.54 12.80 16.34
N ILE A 6 -13.64 13.80 15.47
CA ILE A 6 -12.61 14.13 14.47
C ILE A 6 -11.33 14.57 15.18
N ARG A 7 -11.40 15.52 16.12
CA ARG A 7 -10.23 15.98 16.90
C ARG A 7 -9.60 14.86 17.72
N TRP A 8 -10.41 14.06 18.41
CA TRP A 8 -9.93 12.90 19.16
C TRP A 8 -9.19 11.92 18.25
N ASN A 9 -9.70 11.65 17.04
CA ASN A 9 -8.97 10.88 16.05
C ASN A 9 -7.66 11.58 15.67
N LEU A 10 -7.69 12.82 15.16
CA LEU A 10 -6.48 13.53 14.74
C LEU A 10 -5.39 13.60 15.83
N ASP A 11 -5.77 13.73 17.10
CA ASP A 11 -4.85 13.86 18.24
C ASP A 11 -4.39 12.49 18.81
N HIS A 12 -5.07 11.38 18.48
CA HIS A 12 -4.83 10.05 19.06
C HIS A 12 -4.72 8.94 18.00
N GLN A 13 -4.26 9.25 16.78
CA GLN A 13 -4.15 8.27 15.69
C GLN A 13 -2.70 7.77 15.48
N PRO A 14 -2.26 6.74 16.20
CA PRO A 14 -1.23 5.84 15.71
C PRO A 14 -1.65 5.02 14.48
N TRP A 15 -2.96 4.95 14.20
CA TRP A 15 -3.59 3.93 13.36
C TRP A 15 -3.71 4.29 11.87
N VAL A 16 -3.85 5.57 11.46
CA VAL A 16 -3.77 5.95 10.04
C VAL A 16 -2.32 6.20 9.61
N ARG A 17 -1.50 5.16 9.72
CA ARG A 17 -0.12 5.15 9.23
C ARG A 17 0.11 4.10 8.16
N SER A 18 -0.78 3.13 8.06
CA SER A 18 -0.77 2.07 7.06
C SER A 18 -1.86 2.29 6.01
N VAL A 19 -1.48 2.34 4.73
CA VAL A 19 -2.43 2.40 3.60
C VAL A 19 -2.10 1.28 2.61
N THR A 20 -3.13 0.64 2.08
CA THR A 20 -3.00 -0.48 1.14
C THR A 20 -3.70 -0.16 -0.17
N SER A 21 -2.95 -0.22 -1.26
CA SER A 21 -3.46 -0.24 -2.64
C SER A 21 -3.56 -1.69 -3.11
N GLY A 22 -4.69 -2.08 -3.70
CA GLY A 22 -4.92 -3.47 -4.12
C GLY A 22 -5.81 -3.62 -5.36
N ASP A 23 -5.49 -4.60 -6.20
CA ASP A 23 -6.22 -4.86 -7.45
C ASP A 23 -7.64 -5.42 -7.22
N TYR A 24 -7.89 -5.98 -6.04
CA TYR A 24 -9.15 -6.59 -5.64
C TYR A 24 -10.15 -5.60 -5.04
N GLN A 25 -9.74 -4.36 -4.75
CA GLN A 25 -10.61 -3.39 -4.07
C GLN A 25 -11.74 -2.88 -4.99
N ARG A 26 -11.40 -2.54 -6.24
CA ARG A 26 -12.35 -2.10 -7.27
C ARG A 26 -11.88 -2.59 -8.63
N TYR A 27 -12.61 -3.56 -9.19
CA TYR A 27 -12.33 -4.14 -10.49
C TYR A 27 -13.59 -4.61 -11.21
N TYR A 28 -13.46 -4.86 -12.51
CA TYR A 28 -14.44 -5.56 -13.34
C TYR A 28 -13.73 -6.58 -14.23
N LEU A 29 -14.49 -7.54 -14.78
CA LEU A 29 -13.95 -8.56 -15.67
C LEU A 29 -14.31 -8.24 -17.11
N VAL A 30 -13.32 -8.20 -18.00
CA VAL A 30 -13.49 -8.09 -19.45
C VAL A 30 -12.77 -9.26 -20.09
N ASP A 31 -13.48 -10.12 -20.80
CA ASP A 31 -12.92 -11.30 -21.48
C ASP A 31 -12.06 -12.18 -20.57
N GLY A 32 -12.48 -12.33 -19.30
CA GLY A 32 -11.75 -13.11 -18.29
C GLY A 32 -10.54 -12.41 -17.67
N LYS A 33 -10.22 -11.18 -18.07
CA LYS A 33 -9.14 -10.36 -17.48
C LYS A 33 -9.68 -9.43 -16.41
N LYS A 34 -8.96 -9.32 -15.29
CA LYS A 34 -9.24 -8.38 -14.21
C LYS A 34 -8.79 -6.97 -14.62
N ILE A 35 -9.72 -6.03 -14.69
CA ILE A 35 -9.45 -4.62 -14.96
C ILE A 35 -9.74 -3.84 -13.68
N HIS A 36 -8.70 -3.34 -13.02
CA HIS A 36 -8.80 -2.58 -11.77
C HIS A 36 -8.45 -1.09 -11.97
N HIS A 37 -8.74 -0.31 -10.93
CA HIS A 37 -8.70 1.15 -10.95
C HIS A 37 -7.32 1.80 -10.77
N ILE A 38 -6.26 1.01 -10.58
CA ILE A 38 -4.88 1.53 -10.42
C ILE A 38 -4.20 1.44 -11.78
N ILE A 39 -4.14 2.58 -12.46
CA ILE A 39 -3.66 2.67 -13.84
C ILE A 39 -2.17 3.01 -13.83
N ASP A 40 -1.40 2.22 -14.57
CA ASP A 40 -0.03 2.54 -14.90
C ASP A 40 -0.02 3.72 -15.90
N PRO A 41 0.62 4.85 -15.55
CA PRO A 41 0.62 6.05 -16.39
C PRO A 41 1.39 5.86 -17.71
N ASP A 42 2.33 4.92 -17.79
CA ASP A 42 3.14 4.68 -18.99
C ASP A 42 2.38 3.80 -19.99
N THR A 43 1.64 2.80 -19.50
CA THR A 43 0.90 1.87 -20.37
C THR A 43 -0.55 2.31 -20.62
N LEU A 44 -1.12 3.12 -19.74
CA LEU A 44 -2.55 3.48 -19.68
C LEU A 44 -3.49 2.28 -19.43
N TYR A 45 -2.92 1.16 -18.97
CA TYR A 45 -3.65 -0.04 -18.56
C TYR A 45 -3.51 -0.26 -17.04
N PRO A 46 -4.35 -1.11 -16.42
CA PRO A 46 -4.17 -1.48 -15.03
C PRO A 46 -2.78 -2.10 -14.79
N ALA A 47 -2.11 -1.67 -13.71
CA ALA A 47 -0.79 -2.18 -13.35
C ALA A 47 -0.85 -3.64 -12.87
N ASP A 48 0.00 -4.53 -13.39
CA ASP A 48 -0.10 -5.98 -13.15
C ASP A 48 1.09 -6.58 -12.38
N TYR A 49 1.75 -5.79 -11.53
CA TYR A 49 2.90 -6.25 -10.76
C TYR A 49 2.53 -6.93 -9.44
N TYR A 50 1.41 -6.52 -8.83
CA TYR A 50 1.06 -6.89 -7.46
C TYR A 50 -0.44 -7.14 -7.32
N GLN A 51 -0.82 -8.02 -6.40
CA GLN A 51 -2.17 -8.06 -5.87
C GLN A 51 -2.40 -6.92 -4.87
N SER A 52 -1.39 -6.63 -4.03
CA SER A 52 -1.44 -5.51 -3.08
C SER A 52 -0.08 -4.94 -2.73
N VAL A 53 -0.08 -3.65 -2.40
CA VAL A 53 1.05 -2.92 -1.81
C VAL A 53 0.56 -2.19 -0.57
N THR A 54 1.14 -2.53 0.58
CA THR A 54 0.85 -1.90 1.88
C THR A 54 2.03 -1.07 2.31
N VAL A 55 1.79 0.22 2.58
CA VAL A 55 2.82 1.18 2.98
C VAL A 55 2.54 1.67 4.39
N ILE A 56 3.57 1.69 5.23
CA ILE A 56 3.55 2.25 6.58
C ILE A 56 4.51 3.45 6.65
N THR A 57 3.98 4.63 6.97
CA THR A 57 4.75 5.87 7.23
C THR A 57 4.13 6.67 8.37
N GLU A 58 4.78 7.75 8.81
CA GLU A 58 4.22 8.62 9.85
C GLU A 58 3.01 9.44 9.38
N ASN A 59 2.86 9.63 8.06
CA ASN A 59 1.84 10.47 7.42
C ASN A 59 0.96 9.65 6.48
N SER A 60 -0.34 9.54 6.80
CA SER A 60 -1.31 8.80 5.97
C SER A 60 -1.38 9.27 4.52
N GLY A 61 -1.26 10.57 4.24
CA GLY A 61 -1.34 11.09 2.88
C GLY A 61 -0.14 10.67 2.05
N GLU A 62 1.03 10.63 2.67
CA GLU A 62 2.23 10.06 2.04
C GLU A 62 2.07 8.55 1.83
N ALA A 63 1.56 7.81 2.81
CA ALA A 63 1.30 6.38 2.66
C ALA A 63 0.31 6.09 1.51
N ASP A 64 -0.73 6.90 1.34
CA ASP A 64 -1.70 6.78 0.26
C ASP A 64 -1.06 6.98 -1.12
N LEU A 65 -0.33 8.10 -1.28
CA LEU A 65 0.39 8.41 -2.52
C LEU A 65 1.45 7.35 -2.85
N LEU A 66 2.25 6.95 -1.86
CA LEU A 66 3.27 5.92 -2.03
C LEU A 66 2.65 4.57 -2.37
N SER A 67 1.59 4.14 -1.68
CA SER A 67 0.99 2.83 -1.95
C SER A 67 0.51 2.72 -3.40
N THR A 68 -0.06 3.79 -3.95
CA THR A 68 -0.52 3.84 -5.34
C THR A 68 0.64 3.90 -6.32
N TRP A 69 1.63 4.79 -6.09
CA TRP A 69 2.77 4.94 -6.99
C TRP A 69 3.66 3.70 -7.01
N LEU A 70 3.96 3.11 -5.85
CA LEU A 70 4.77 1.90 -5.75
C LEU A 70 4.09 0.69 -6.40
N PHE A 71 2.76 0.69 -6.49
CA PHE A 71 1.97 -0.34 -7.18
C PHE A 71 2.21 -0.35 -8.69
N THR A 72 2.53 0.80 -9.28
CA THR A 72 2.75 0.93 -10.73
C THR A 72 4.21 0.69 -11.14
N LEU A 73 5.10 0.39 -10.21
CA LEU A 73 6.53 0.20 -10.49
C LEU A 73 6.94 -1.28 -10.43
N PRO A 74 7.89 -1.72 -11.29
CA PRO A 74 8.55 -3.01 -11.11
C PRO A 74 9.19 -3.15 -9.72
N LEU A 75 9.23 -4.38 -9.18
CA LEU A 75 9.63 -4.64 -7.78
C LEU A 75 10.96 -3.99 -7.38
N GLU A 76 11.97 -4.06 -8.23
CA GLU A 76 13.30 -3.50 -7.91
C GLU A 76 13.30 -1.97 -7.89
N GLU A 77 12.48 -1.31 -8.70
CA GLU A 77 12.31 0.15 -8.66
C GLU A 77 11.44 0.56 -7.48
N SER A 78 10.38 -0.19 -7.21
CA SER A 78 9.50 -0.02 -6.05
C SER A 78 10.26 -0.10 -4.73
N LYS A 79 11.16 -1.10 -4.57
CA LYS A 79 12.05 -1.21 -3.40
C LYS A 79 12.99 -0.01 -3.25
N LYS A 80 13.61 0.45 -4.34
CA LYS A 80 14.49 1.63 -4.30
C LYS A 80 13.74 2.89 -3.90
N ALA A 81 12.52 3.08 -4.41
CA ALA A 81 11.66 4.20 -4.06
C ALA A 81 11.20 4.13 -2.58
N ALA A 82 10.83 2.94 -2.10
CA ALA A 82 10.52 2.71 -0.68
C ALA A 82 11.72 3.04 0.22
N GLN A 83 12.92 2.59 -0.14
CA GLN A 83 14.15 2.89 0.61
C GLN A 83 14.43 4.40 0.65
N LYS A 84 14.26 5.10 -0.49
CA LYS A 84 14.50 6.54 -0.58
C LYS A 84 13.50 7.36 0.24
N SER A 85 12.25 6.92 0.33
CA SER A 85 11.22 7.57 1.15
C SER A 85 11.33 7.21 2.64
N GLY A 86 12.09 6.15 3.00
CA GLY A 86 12.15 5.64 4.37
C GLY A 86 10.89 4.87 4.79
N ALA A 87 9.96 4.65 3.86
CA ALA A 87 8.72 3.94 4.11
C ALA A 87 8.97 2.45 4.35
N GLN A 88 8.15 1.85 5.21
CA GLN A 88 8.10 0.39 5.35
C GLN A 88 7.01 -0.15 4.45
N VAL A 89 7.33 -1.15 3.63
CA VAL A 89 6.42 -1.60 2.58
C VAL A 89 6.34 -3.12 2.56
N LEU A 90 5.15 -3.64 2.31
CA LEU A 90 4.87 -5.05 2.01
C LEU A 90 4.19 -5.13 0.64
N TRP A 91 4.69 -6.01 -0.20
CA TRP A 91 4.16 -6.35 -1.51
C TRP A 91 3.65 -7.78 -1.49
N VAL A 92 2.46 -8.00 -2.03
CA VAL A 92 1.94 -9.33 -2.38
C VAL A 92 1.95 -9.42 -3.90
N LEU A 93 2.80 -10.30 -4.45
CA LEU A 93 2.93 -10.52 -5.89
C LEU A 93 1.74 -11.31 -6.42
N GLN A 94 1.63 -11.40 -7.75
CA GLN A 94 0.53 -12.13 -8.41
C GLN A 94 0.49 -13.63 -8.06
N ASP A 95 1.62 -14.23 -7.70
CA ASP A 95 1.75 -15.65 -7.32
C ASP A 95 1.67 -15.90 -5.80
N ASP A 96 1.09 -14.96 -5.05
CA ASP A 96 0.99 -14.94 -3.58
C ASP A 96 2.34 -14.81 -2.85
N THR A 97 3.46 -14.64 -3.56
CA THR A 97 4.76 -14.36 -2.93
C THR A 97 4.68 -13.04 -2.16
N VAL A 98 5.08 -13.07 -0.89
CA VAL A 98 5.14 -11.89 -0.03
C VAL A 98 6.57 -11.37 0.06
N VAL A 99 6.76 -10.09 -0.25
CA VAL A 99 8.03 -9.38 -0.14
C VAL A 99 7.83 -8.18 0.78
N TYR A 100 8.80 -7.84 1.61
CA TYR A 100 8.70 -6.65 2.47
C TYR A 100 10.08 -6.04 2.74
N THR A 101 10.11 -4.78 3.16
CA THR A 101 11.34 -4.11 3.62
C THR A 101 11.81 -4.67 4.96
N ASP A 102 13.12 -4.71 5.22
CA ASP A 102 13.70 -5.34 6.42
C ASP A 102 13.07 -4.85 7.75
N GLY A 103 12.72 -3.57 7.83
CA GLY A 103 12.10 -2.98 9.02
C GLY A 103 10.59 -3.23 9.16
N TYR A 104 9.93 -3.79 8.14
CA TYR A 104 8.47 -3.87 8.07
C TYR A 104 7.86 -4.63 9.23
N LEU A 105 8.39 -5.82 9.56
CA LEU A 105 7.85 -6.66 10.64
C LEU A 105 8.01 -6.03 12.03
N ALA A 106 9.12 -5.32 12.25
CA ALA A 106 9.33 -4.62 13.51
C ALA A 106 8.37 -3.43 13.63
N TYR A 107 8.14 -2.71 12.54
CA TYR A 107 7.22 -1.58 12.50
C TYR A 107 5.75 -2.04 12.63
N SER A 108 5.33 -3.06 11.87
CA SER A 108 3.94 -3.54 11.85
C SER A 108 3.46 -4.02 13.23
N LYS A 109 4.32 -4.72 13.99
CA LYS A 109 4.00 -5.17 15.37
C LYS A 109 3.75 -4.02 16.34
N ASN A 110 4.43 -2.90 16.17
CA ASN A 110 4.30 -1.73 17.04
C ASN A 110 3.10 -0.84 16.67
N TYR A 111 2.58 -0.97 15.44
CA TYR A 111 1.57 -0.06 14.90
C TYR A 111 0.32 -0.76 14.36
N GLY A 112 0.07 -2.01 14.76
CA GLY A 112 -1.19 -2.71 14.50
C GLY A 112 -1.36 -3.23 13.07
N GLY A 113 -0.28 -3.34 12.29
CA GLY A 113 -0.32 -3.99 10.98
C GLY A 113 -0.62 -5.49 11.15
N ALA A 114 -1.45 -6.06 10.27
CA ALA A 114 -1.73 -7.49 10.27
C ALA A 114 -0.42 -8.28 10.21
N ALA A 115 -0.08 -8.97 11.31
CA ALA A 115 1.10 -9.81 11.37
C ALA A 115 0.89 -11.03 10.46
N LEU A 116 1.84 -11.26 9.55
CA LEU A 116 1.94 -12.53 8.82
C LEU A 116 2.17 -13.62 9.88
N ASN A 117 1.16 -14.46 10.10
CA ASN A 117 1.25 -15.70 10.89
C ASN A 117 1.48 -16.88 9.95
#